data_AF-A0A1I0UCV5-F1
#
_entry.id   AF-A0A1I0UCV5-F1
#
_cell.length_a   1.000
_cell.length_b   1.000
_cell.length_c   1.000
_cell.angle_alpha   90.00
_cell.angle_beta   90.00
_cell.angle_gamma   90.00
#
_symmetry.space_group_name_H-M   'P 1'
#
loop_
_entity.id
_entity.type
_entity.pdbx_description
1 polymer ?
#
loop_
_entity_poly.entity_id
_entity_poly.type
_entity_poly.pdbx_seq_one_letter_code
_entity_poly.pdbx_strand_id
1 'polypeptide(L)'
;MPVTGDPKELRAVAAAAKRAAADITSSYHLLESKHRSTRYMVPNKANVDDLFRRTQAQIRSSVESLNEIEKRMLAIAIALEQVNK
;
A
#
# COMPACT_ATOMS: atom_id res chain seq x y z
N MET A 1 -16.15 -8.44 29.55
CA MET A 1 -16.15 -7.09 28.94
C MET A 1 -16.52 -7.28 27.47
N PRO A 2 -17.57 -6.63 26.93
CA PRO A 2 -17.89 -6.75 25.52
C PRO A 2 -16.76 -6.14 24.71
N VAL A 3 -16.20 -6.91 23.77
CA VAL A 3 -15.15 -6.41 22.89
C VAL A 3 -15.82 -5.45 21.92
N THR A 4 -15.62 -4.15 22.11
CA THR A 4 -16.22 -3.11 21.26
C THR A 4 -15.41 -2.96 19.98
N GLY A 5 -15.92 -3.55 18.90
CA GLY A 5 -15.46 -3.33 17.54
C GLY A 5 -16.39 -4.04 16.57
N ASP A 6 -16.91 -3.35 15.56
CA ASP A 6 -17.75 -3.98 14.53
C ASP A 6 -16.83 -4.70 13.51
N PRO A 7 -16.92 -6.04 13.39
CA PRO A 7 -16.17 -6.78 12.38
C PRO A 7 -16.41 -6.27 10.95
N LYS A 8 -17.58 -5.68 10.66
CA LYS A 8 -17.87 -5.07 9.36
C LYS A 8 -17.03 -3.82 9.12
N GLU A 9 -16.88 -2.96 10.12
CA GLU A 9 -16.05 -1.75 10.03
C GLU A 9 -14.58 -2.13 9.81
N LEU A 10 -14.07 -3.13 10.53
CA LEU A 10 -12.70 -3.60 10.35
C LEU A 10 -12.45 -4.20 8.95
N ARG A 11 -13.43 -4.92 8.40
CA ARG A 11 -13.36 -5.38 7.01
C ARG A 11 -13.42 -4.23 6.01
N ALA A 12 -14.18 -3.17 6.29
CA ALA A 12 -14.21 -1.98 5.45
C ALA A 12 -12.84 -1.27 5.46
N VAL A 13 -12.20 -1.15 6.63
CA VAL A 13 -10.84 -0.60 6.76
C VAL A 13 -9.82 -1.48 6.01
N ALA A 14 -9.91 -2.80 6.14
CA ALA A 14 -9.05 -3.72 5.39
C ALA A 14 -9.22 -3.56 3.86
N ALA A 15 -10.46 -3.46 3.39
CA ALA A 15 -10.75 -3.21 1.98
C ALA A 15 -10.24 -1.84 1.50
N ALA A 16 -10.32 -0.81 2.34
CA ALA A 16 -9.75 0.51 2.05
C ALA A 16 -8.21 0.45 1.95
N ALA A 17 -7.55 -0.24 2.87
CA ALA A 17 -6.09 -0.44 2.83
C ALA A 17 -5.64 -1.18 1.56
N LYS A 18 -6.37 -2.23 1.18
CA LYS A 18 -6.14 -2.96 -0.07
C LYS A 18 -6.29 -2.09 -1.32
N ARG A 19 -7.35 -1.27 -1.37
CA ARG A 19 -7.58 -0.33 -2.49
C ARG A 19 -6.46 0.70 -2.57
N ALA A 20 -6.09 1.31 -1.44
CA ALA A 20 -4.98 2.25 -1.39
C ALA A 20 -3.66 1.63 -1.88
N ALA A 21 -3.37 0.39 -1.49
CA ALA A 21 -2.19 -0.35 -1.95
C ALA A 21 -2.20 -0.56 -3.48
N ALA A 22 -3.36 -0.92 -4.04
CA ALA A 22 -3.53 -1.09 -5.49
C ALA A 22 -3.38 0.24 -6.25
N ASP A 23 -3.99 1.32 -5.76
CA ASP A 23 -3.95 2.64 -6.38
C ASP A 23 -2.53 3.22 -6.40
N ILE A 24 -1.80 3.07 -5.28
CA ILE A 24 -0.39 3.47 -5.18
C ILE A 24 0.46 2.68 -6.17
N THR A 25 0.26 1.36 -6.25
CA THR A 25 1.00 0.49 -7.16
C THR A 25 0.75 0.84 -8.62
N SER A 26 -0.51 1.09 -8.99
CA SER A 26 -0.90 1.49 -10.35
C SER A 26 -0.31 2.85 -10.73
N SER A 27 -0.41 3.84 -9.83
CA SER A 27 0.17 5.17 -10.02
C SER A 27 1.69 5.10 -10.18
N TYR A 28 2.35 4.24 -9.40
CA TYR A 28 3.78 4.02 -9.50
C TYR A 28 4.19 3.40 -10.85
N HIS A 29 3.47 2.37 -11.33
CA HIS A 29 3.76 1.78 -12.64
C HIS A 29 3.60 2.78 -13.78
N LEU A 30 2.61 3.68 -13.69
CA LEU A 30 2.45 4.77 -14.65
C LEU A 30 3.65 5.73 -14.62
N LEU A 31 4.10 6.12 -13.42
CA LEU A 31 5.29 6.95 -13.21
C LEU A 31 6.56 6.28 -13.75
N GLU A 32 6.73 4.98 -13.50
CA GLU A 32 7.87 4.20 -13.99
C GLU A 32 7.87 4.10 -15.52
N SER A 33 6.72 3.82 -16.12
CA SER A 33 6.57 3.78 -17.57
C SER A 33 6.93 5.13 -18.19
N LYS A 34 6.41 6.23 -17.64
CA LYS A 34 6.77 7.59 -18.08
C LYS A 34 8.26 7.87 -17.91
N HIS A 35 8.83 7.57 -16.74
CA HIS A 35 10.25 7.80 -16.47
C HIS A 35 11.15 7.02 -17.43
N ARG A 36 10.84 5.75 -17.72
CA ARG A 36 11.57 4.94 -18.73
C ARG A 36 11.43 5.47 -20.15
N SER A 37 10.27 6.05 -20.49
CA SER A 37 10.03 6.65 -21.81
C SER A 37 10.72 8.01 -21.98
N THR A 38 11.01 8.71 -20.89
CA THR A 38 11.69 10.01 -20.91
C THR A 38 13.18 9.80 -21.16
N ARG A 39 13.67 10.25 -22.33
CA ARG A 39 15.11 10.34 -22.58
C ARG A 39 15.69 11.55 -21.86
N TYR A 40 16.28 11.32 -20.69
CA TYR A 40 17.07 12.32 -19.99
C TYR A 40 18.42 12.49 -20.69
N MET A 41 18.53 13.47 -21.59
CA MET A 41 19.81 13.94 -22.14
C MET A 41 20.45 14.97 -21.19
N VAL A 42 20.58 14.62 -19.90
CA VAL A 42 21.19 15.48 -18.88
C VAL A 42 22.42 14.82 -18.26
N PRO A 43 23.50 15.56 -17.96
CA PRO A 43 24.71 15.04 -17.31
C PRO A 43 24.42 14.33 -15.98
N ASN A 44 23.35 14.75 -15.29
CA ASN A 44 22.94 14.24 -13.98
C ASN A 44 21.90 13.10 -14.04
N LYS A 45 21.79 12.37 -15.16
CA LYS A 45 20.84 11.25 -15.31
C LYS A 45 20.93 10.23 -14.16
N ALA A 46 22.15 9.90 -13.71
CA ALA A 46 22.36 8.99 -12.59
C ALA A 46 21.66 9.45 -11.30
N ASN A 47 21.66 10.76 -11.00
CA ASN A 47 20.97 11.30 -9.83
C ASN A 47 19.45 11.20 -9.96
N VAL A 48 18.91 11.38 -11.16
CA VAL A 48 17.46 11.23 -11.42
C VAL A 48 17.05 9.76 -11.26
N ASP A 49 17.82 8.84 -11.82
CA ASP A 49 17.58 7.39 -11.69
C ASP A 49 17.64 6.96 -10.20
N ASP A 50 18.61 7.48 -9.43
CA ASP A 50 18.75 7.19 -8.00
C ASP A 50 17.58 7.74 -7.18
N LEU A 51 17.12 8.97 -7.47
CA LEU A 51 15.92 9.53 -6.83
C LEU A 51 14.68 8.68 -7.14
N PHE A 52 14.55 8.23 -8.39
CA PHE A 52 13.45 7.36 -8.79
C PHE A 52 13.51 6.01 -8.06
N ARG A 53 14.70 5.42 -7.93
CA ARG A 53 14.93 4.17 -7.20
C ARG A 53 14.63 4.28 -5.70
N ARG A 54 15.00 5.39 -5.06
CA ARG A 54 14.64 5.66 -3.65
C ARG A 54 13.13 5.78 -3.47
N THR A 55 12.48 6.49 -4.39
CA THR A 55 11.02 6.66 -4.40
C THR A 55 10.31 5.31 -4.58
N GLN A 56 10.82 4.45 -5.47
CA GLN A 56 10.35 3.07 -5.64
C GLN A 56 10.43 2.25 -4.35
N ALA A 57 11.56 2.32 -3.64
CA ALA A 57 11.74 1.60 -2.38
C ALA A 57 10.74 2.08 -1.31
N GLN A 58 10.53 3.39 -1.19
CA GLN A 58 9.56 3.97 -0.25
C GLN A 58 8.12 3.56 -0.58
N ILE A 59 7.75 3.60 -1.86
CA ILE A 59 6.41 3.19 -2.31
C ILE A 59 6.18 1.71 -2.01
N ARG A 60 7.15 0.85 -2.31
CA ARG A 60 7.07 -0.58 -2.01
C ARG A 60 6.89 -0.83 -0.51
N SER A 61 7.66 -0.15 0.34
CA SER A 61 7.52 -0.24 1.79
C SER A 61 6.14 0.23 2.29
N SER A 62 5.59 1.28 1.67
CA SER A 62 4.24 1.78 1.99
C SER A 62 3.16 0.78 1.61
N VAL A 63 3.28 0.14 0.43
CA VAL A 63 2.37 -0.91 -0.04
C VAL A 63 2.44 -2.13 0.88
N GLU A 64 3.65 -2.55 1.28
CA GLU A 64 3.84 -3.64 2.24
C GLU A 64 3.17 -3.33 3.60
N SER A 65 3.30 -2.09 4.08
CA SER A 65 2.65 -1.63 5.32
C SER A 65 1.13 -1.66 5.21
N LEU A 66 0.56 -1.22 4.07
CA LEU A 66 -0.89 -1.26 3.83
C LEU A 66 -1.43 -2.69 3.76
N ASN A 67 -0.69 -3.60 3.12
CA ASN A 67 -1.05 -5.02 3.06
C ASN A 67 -0.99 -5.68 4.45
N GLU A 68 -0.04 -5.27 5.30
CA GLU A 68 0.03 -5.74 6.69
C GLU A 68 -1.16 -5.23 7.51
N ILE A 69 -1.57 -3.97 7.32
CA ILE A 69 -2.78 -3.41 7.93
C ILE A 69 -4.02 -4.20 7.49
N GLU A 70 -4.17 -4.49 6.20
CA GLU A 70 -5.27 -5.32 5.68
C GLU A 70 -5.33 -6.66 6.42
N LYS A 71 -4.22 -7.39 6.50
CA LYS A 71 -4.15 -8.69 7.17
C LYS A 71 -4.52 -8.61 8.65
N ARG A 72 -3.98 -7.62 9.36
CA ARG A 72 -4.25 -7.43 10.80
C ARG A 72 -5.71 -7.09 11.05
N MET A 73 -6.29 -6.18 10.28
CA MET A 73 -7.71 -5.80 10.43
C MET A 73 -8.64 -6.97 10.13
N LEU A 74 -8.33 -7.78 9.11
CA LEU A 74 -9.08 -9.02 8.83
C LEU A 74 -8.95 -10.04 9.97
N ALA A 75 -7.75 -10.24 10.52
CA ALA A 75 -7.53 -11.14 11.65
C ALA A 75 -8.32 -10.71 12.89
N ILE A 76 -8.33 -9.42 13.20
CA ILE A 76 -9.11 -8.86 14.32
C ILE A 76 -10.61 -9.02 14.06
N ALA A 77 -11.09 -8.76 12.84
CA ALA A 77 -12.50 -8.95 12.49
C ALA A 77 -12.95 -10.40 12.70
N ILE A 78 -12.13 -11.38 12.28
CA ILE A 78 -12.42 -12.80 12.47
C ILE A 78 -12.42 -13.16 13.97
N ALA A 79 -11.44 -12.67 14.74
CA ALA A 79 -11.38 -12.92 16.18
C ALA A 79 -12.62 -12.37 16.90
N LEU A 80 -13.08 -11.18 16.54
CA LEU A 80 -14.31 -10.59 17.10
C LEU A 80 -15.56 -11.41 16.77
N GLU A 81 -15.67 -11.93 15.55
CA GLU A 81 -16.80 -12.81 15.18
C GLU A 81 -16.79 -14.14 15.92
N GLN A 82 -15.61 -14.68 16.23
CA GLN A 82 -15.48 -15.90 17.01
C GLN A 82 -15.86 -15.68 18.49
N VAL A 83 -15.56 -14.51 19.05
CA VAL A 83 -15.88 -14.16 20.45
C VAL A 83 -17.36 -13.78 20.62
N ASN A 84 -18.01 -13.23 19.59
CA ASN A 84 -19.44 -12.89 19.60
C ASN A 84 -20.37 -14.06 19.23
N LYS A 85 -19.84 -15.26 18.96
CA LYS A 85 -20.61 -16.51 18.80
C LYS A 85 -20.81 -17.19 20.15
#